data_AF-A0A9P8WM03-F1
#
_entry.id   AF-A0A9P8WM03-F1
#
_cell.length_a   1.000
_cell.length_b   1.000
_cell.length_c   1.000
_cell.angle_alpha   90.00
_cell.angle_beta   90.00
_cell.angle_gamma   90.00
#
_symmetry.space_group_name_H-M   'P 1'
#
loop_
_entity.id
_entity.type
_entity.pdbx_description
1 polymer ?
#
loop_
_entity_poly.entity_id
_entity_poly.type
_entity_poly.pdbx_seq_one_letter_code
_entity_poly.pdbx_strand_id
1 'polypeptide(L)' 'MQFSILTMATLITAVLAGPIVKRQIDPSKPSMTDKEGNVVEFNTAEVYQANKDAGI' A
#
# COMPACT_ATOMS: atom_id res chain seq x y z
N MET A 1 -11.79 19.53 -31.75
CA MET A 1 -11.87 18.32 -30.91
C MET A 1 -13.20 18.36 -30.19
N GLN A 2 -14.15 17.49 -30.53
CA GLN A 2 -15.46 17.47 -29.85
C GLN A 2 -15.38 16.53 -28.64
N PHE A 3 -15.62 17.08 -27.45
CA PHE A 3 -15.70 16.31 -26.22
C PHE A 3 -17.05 15.58 -26.22
N SER A 4 -17.03 14.25 -26.21
CA SER A 4 -18.25 13.42 -26.25
C SER A 4 -18.74 13.13 -24.83
N ILE A 5 -20.04 12.91 -24.68
CA ILE A 5 -20.66 12.46 -23.44
C ILE A 5 -20.03 11.14 -22.96
N LEU A 6 -19.62 10.30 -23.91
CA LEU A 6 -18.89 9.06 -23.62
C LEU A 6 -17.53 9.35 -22.96
N THR A 7 -16.82 10.37 -23.43
CA THR A 7 -15.53 10.79 -22.88
C THR A 7 -15.68 11.36 -21.47
N MET A 8 -16.79 12.05 -21.19
CA MET A 8 -17.12 12.51 -19.84
C MET A 8 -17.41 11.33 -18.90
N ALA A 9 -18.25 10.38 -19.32
CA ALA A 9 -18.62 9.23 -18.51
C ALA A 9 -17.41 8.35 -18.15
N THR A 10 -16.53 8.09 -19.11
CA THR A 10 -15.30 7.31 -18.89
C THR A 10 -14.35 7.98 -17.89
N LEU A 11 -14.19 9.31 -17.97
CA LEU A 11 -13.38 10.06 -17.01
C LEU A 11 -13.94 9.94 -15.58
N ILE A 12 -15.26 10.05 -15.41
CA ILE A 12 -15.93 9.94 -14.11
C ILE A 12 -15.71 8.53 -13.52
N THR A 13 -15.88 7.48 -14.34
CA THR A 13 -15.65 6.10 -13.87
C THR A 13 -14.20 5.85 -13.46
N ALA A 14 -13.22 6.46 -14.14
CA ALA A 14 -11.81 6.33 -13.80
C ALA A 14 -11.46 7.05 -12.48
N VAL A 15 -12.08 8.20 -12.20
CA VAL A 15 -11.90 8.94 -10.94
C VAL A 15 -12.50 8.18 -9.77
N LEU A 16 -13.69 7.59 -9.95
CA LEU A 16 -14.35 6.79 -8.92
C LEU A 16 -13.66 5.45 -8.66
N ALA A 17 -13.00 4.87 -9.68
CA ALA A 17 -12.14 3.69 -9.54
C ALA A 17 -10.71 4.04 -9.10
N GLY A 18 -10.45 5.29 -8.69
CA GLY A 18 -9.18 5.70 -8.10
C GLY A 18 -8.75 4.75 -6.97
N PRO A 19 -7.43 4.62 -6.73
CA PRO A 19 -6.87 3.54 -5.91
C PRO A 19 -7.59 3.45 -4.56
N ILE A 20 -8.34 2.35 -4.42
CA ILE A 20 -9.03 1.95 -3.21
C ILE A 20 -7.95 1.79 -2.15
N VAL A 21 -7.98 2.68 -1.15
CA VAL A 21 -7.06 2.75 -0.02
C VAL A 21 -5.68 3.31 -0.43
N LYS A 22 -5.47 4.59 -0.15
CA LYS A 22 -4.12 5.06 0.20
C LYS A 22 -3.67 4.17 1.35
N ARG A 23 -2.77 3.25 1.07
CA ARG A 23 -2.12 2.38 2.05
C ARG A 23 -1.45 3.34 3.04
N GLN A 24 -2.12 3.64 4.15
CA GLN A 24 -1.57 4.44 5.24
C GLN A 24 -0.57 3.54 5.95
N ILE A 25 0.58 3.36 5.32
CA ILE A 25 1.73 2.71 5.91
C ILE A 25 2.42 3.82 6.70
N ASP A 26 2.46 3.68 8.02
CA ASP A 26 3.36 4.48 8.83
C ASP A 26 4.80 4.04 8.52
N PRO A 27 5.61 4.84 7.79
CA PRO A 27 6.98 4.45 7.43
C PRO A 27 7.88 4.31 8.65
N SER A 28 7.44 4.80 9.81
CA SER A 28 8.16 4.71 11.08
C SER A 28 8.08 3.31 11.69
N LYS A 29 7.19 2.45 11.18
CA LYS A 29 6.96 1.11 11.72
C LYS A 29 7.46 0.01 10.80
N PRO A 30 8.08 -1.04 11.38
CA PRO A 30 8.44 -2.24 10.63
C PRO A 30 7.18 -2.88 10.03
N SER A 31 7.25 -3.19 8.74
CA SER A 31 6.12 -3.80 8.02
C SER A 31 6.61 -4.77 6.94
N MET A 32 5.77 -5.75 6.60
CA MET A 32 6.03 -6.75 5.56
C MET A 32 4.81 -6.90 4.64
N THR A 33 4.99 -7.53 3.48
CA THR A 33 3.89 -7.81 2.55
C THR A 33 3.40 -9.25 2.75
N ASP A 34 2.10 -9.44 2.98
CA ASP A 34 1.48 -10.76 3.12
C ASP A 34 1.25 -11.44 1.75
N LYS A 35 0.72 -12.67 1.77
CA LYS A 35 0.50 -13.49 0.56
C LYS A 35 -0.56 -12.88 -0.37
N GLU A 36 -1.50 -12.13 0.20
CA GLU A 36 -2.57 -11.43 -0.50
C GLU A 36 -2.14 -10.06 -1.03
N GLY A 37 -0.90 -9.65 -0.73
CA GLY A 37 -0.31 -8.42 -1.21
C GLY A 37 -0.67 -7.19 -0.37
N ASN A 38 -1.14 -7.36 0.88
CA ASN A 38 -1.35 -6.30 1.86
C ASN A 38 -0.08 -6.03 2.68
N VAL A 39 0.09 -4.78 3.16
CA VAL A 39 1.24 -4.43 4.01
C VAL A 39 0.72 -4.55 5.43
N VAL A 40 1.37 -5.43 6.19
CA VAL A 40 1.07 -5.70 7.58
C VAL A 40 2.22 -5.22 8.44
N GLU A 41 1.91 -4.45 9.49
CA GLU A 41 2.88 -4.06 10.51
C GLU A 41 3.26 -5.30 11.34
N PHE A 42 4.51 -5.39 11.76
CA PHE A 42 4.95 -6.46 12.67
C PHE A 42 5.77 -5.91 13.83
N ASN A 43 5.69 -6.57 14.98
CA ASN A 43 6.46 -6.22 16.16
C ASN A 43 7.89 -6.75 16.05
N THR A 44 8.88 -5.87 15.85
CA THR A 44 10.29 -6.27 15.79
C THR A 44 10.84 -6.82 17.10
N ALA A 45 10.19 -6.58 18.24
CA ALA A 45 10.60 -7.17 19.52
C ALA A 45 10.33 -8.67 19.59
N GLU A 46 9.36 -9.17 18.81
CA GLU A 46 8.97 -10.58 18.78
C GLU A 46 9.63 -11.36 17.63
N VAL A 47 10.33 -10.66 16.73
CA VAL A 47 11.02 -11.27 15.60
C VAL A 47 12.48 -11.51 15.97
N TYR A 48 12.98 -12.73 15.71
CA TYR A 48 14.39 -13.07 15.86
C TYR A 48 15.25 -12.17 14.96
N GLN A 49 16.17 -11.40 15.58
CA GLN A 49 17.03 -10.45 14.88
C GLN A 49 18.46 -10.97 14.86
N ALA A 50 18.80 -11.75 13.83
CA ALA A 50 20.12 -12.37 13.68
C ALA A 50 21.29 -11.37 13.81
N ASN A 51 21.15 -10.13 13.31
CA ASN A 51 22.21 -9.11 13.42
C ASN A 51 22.35 -8.55 14.83
N LYS A 52 21.24 -8.39 15.56
CA LYS A 52 21.24 -7.88 16.93
C LYS A 52 21.87 -8.89 17.88
N ASP A 53 21.61 -10.18 17.65
CA ASP A 53 22.22 -11.28 18.38
C ASP A 53 23.69 -11.51 17.98
N ALA A 54 24.07 -11.13 16.75
CA ALA A 54 25.46 -11.16 16.28
C ALA A 54 26.29 -9.94 16.73
N GLY A 55 25.69 -8.96 17.42
CA GLY A 55 26.39 -7.81 18.00
C GLY A 55 26.90 -6.79 16.99
N ILE A 56 26.26 -6.68 15.81
CA ILE A 56 26.59 -5.74 14.72
C ILE A 56 25.45 -4.75 14.47
#